data_AF-A0A7X4E180-F1
#
_entry.id   AF-A0A7X4E180-F1
#
_cell.length_a   1.000
_cell.length_b   1.000
_cell.length_c   1.000
_cell.angle_alpha   90.00
_cell.angle_beta   90.00
_cell.angle_gamma   90.00
#
_symmetry.space_group_name_H-M   'P 1'
#
loop_
_entity.id
_entity.type
_entity.pdbx_description
1 polymer ?
#
loop_
_entity_poly.entity_id
_entity_poly.type
_entity_poly.pdbx_seq_one_letter_code
_entity_poly.pdbx_strand_id
1 'polypeptide(L)'
;MAAAMGGEGAHDRGRAEVGTHELVLTPEGLADPVFAMLGSPFKAQLGHEDHVERLPPHTTLLASSARVAHQAYRFDDAPIYCTQFHPELDMAGLYARFAAYPRYVEEVAGTSFEVLVSRLAETPDANALIRRFAELHVRRPAGRPTPP
;
A
#
# COMPACT_ATOMS: atom_id res chain seq x y z
N MET A 1 12.26 -1.76 3.37
CA MET A 1 12.02 -2.10 4.80
C MET A 1 12.25 -3.59 5.09
N ALA A 2 11.58 -4.50 4.37
CA ALA A 2 11.64 -5.94 4.65
C ALA A 2 13.07 -6.49 4.80
N ALA A 3 13.93 -6.32 3.78
CA ALA A 3 15.31 -6.80 3.81
C ALA A 3 16.13 -6.26 4.99
N ALA A 4 15.95 -4.98 5.33
CA ALA A 4 16.64 -4.35 6.45
C ALA A 4 16.22 -4.91 7.82
N MET A 5 15.06 -5.56 7.90
CA MET A 5 14.50 -6.12 9.13
C MET A 5 14.55 -7.65 9.15
N GLY A 6 15.28 -8.29 8.22
CA GLY A 6 15.46 -9.74 8.15
C GLY A 6 14.45 -10.49 7.27
N GLY A 7 13.62 -9.78 6.51
CA GLY A 7 12.82 -10.35 5.43
C GLY A 7 13.63 -10.49 4.12
N GLU A 8 12.96 -10.92 3.06
CA GLU A 8 13.52 -10.99 1.69
C GLU A 8 12.59 -10.31 0.69
N GLY A 9 13.18 -9.49 -0.18
CA GLY A 9 12.52 -8.95 -1.36
C GLY A 9 13.00 -9.67 -2.62
N ALA A 10 12.16 -9.73 -3.63
CA ALA A 10 12.48 -10.26 -4.94
C ALA A 10 12.03 -9.28 -6.01
N HIS A 11 12.85 -9.13 -7.06
CA HIS A 11 12.44 -8.50 -8.31
C HIS A 11 11.75 -9.55 -9.18
N ASP A 12 10.48 -9.36 -9.50
CA ASP A 12 9.69 -10.29 -10.30
C ASP A 12 8.69 -9.54 -11.19
N ARG A 13 9.13 -9.25 -12.42
CA ARG A 13 8.27 -8.63 -13.44
C ARG A 13 7.01 -9.43 -13.75
N GLY A 14 7.01 -10.75 -13.55
CA GLY A 14 5.82 -11.59 -13.75
C GLY A 14 4.73 -11.34 -12.71
N ARG A 15 5.09 -10.77 -11.56
CA ARG A 15 4.18 -10.39 -10.47
C ARG A 15 4.03 -8.88 -10.29
N ALA A 16 4.55 -8.09 -11.22
CA ALA A 16 4.41 -6.64 -11.17
C ALA A 16 2.93 -6.23 -11.18
N GLU A 17 2.61 -5.22 -10.38
CA GLU A 17 1.27 -4.66 -10.29
C GLU A 17 1.35 -3.14 -10.45
N VAL A 18 0.69 -2.67 -11.50
CA VAL A 18 0.64 -1.26 -11.91
C VAL A 18 -0.81 -0.90 -12.18
N GLY A 19 -1.30 0.18 -11.58
CA GLY A 19 -2.69 0.64 -11.72
C GLY A 19 -3.49 0.51 -10.43
N THR A 20 -4.81 0.58 -10.54
CA THR A 20 -5.72 0.33 -9.42
C THR A 20 -6.05 -1.16 -9.34
N HIS A 21 -5.69 -1.81 -8.22
CA HIS A 21 -5.93 -3.24 -8.00
C HIS A 21 -6.80 -3.48 -6.77
N GLU A 22 -7.50 -4.62 -6.80
CA GLU A 22 -8.25 -5.13 -5.66
C GLU A 22 -7.34 -5.93 -4.73
N LEU A 23 -7.40 -5.60 -3.45
CA LEU A 23 -6.67 -6.24 -2.35
C LEU A 23 -7.66 -6.83 -1.36
N VAL A 24 -7.24 -7.91 -0.70
CA VAL A 24 -8.03 -8.64 0.28
C VAL A 24 -7.34 -8.56 1.63
N LEU A 25 -8.10 -8.24 2.67
CA LEU A 25 -7.61 -8.31 4.05
C LEU A 25 -7.58 -9.75 4.54
N THR A 26 -6.52 -10.06 5.28
CA THR A 26 -6.44 -11.26 6.12
C THR A 26 -7.36 -11.14 7.34
N PRO A 27 -7.62 -12.24 8.08
CA PRO A 27 -8.31 -12.15 9.37
C PRO A 27 -7.66 -11.15 10.33
N GLU A 28 -6.34 -11.09 10.35
CA GLU A 28 -5.56 -10.15 11.17
C GLU A 28 -5.73 -8.72 10.67
N GLY A 29 -5.75 -8.50 9.35
CA GLY A 29 -6.05 -7.20 8.74
C GLY A 29 -7.45 -6.69 9.06
N LEU A 30 -8.45 -7.57 9.11
CA LEU A 30 -9.82 -7.24 9.51
C LEU A 30 -9.93 -6.87 11.00
N ALA A 31 -9.02 -7.37 11.84
CA ALA A 31 -8.97 -7.06 13.27
C ALA A 31 -8.02 -5.90 13.61
N ASP A 32 -7.22 -5.42 12.65
CA ASP A 32 -6.17 -4.45 12.91
C ASP A 32 -6.74 -3.01 13.07
N PRO A 33 -6.34 -2.24 14.09
CA PRO A 33 -6.91 -0.92 14.37
C PRO A 33 -6.78 0.11 13.23
N VAL A 34 -5.75 -0.02 12.38
CA VAL A 34 -5.50 0.85 11.23
C VAL A 34 -6.27 0.35 10.01
N PHE A 35 -6.31 -0.97 9.77
CA PHE A 35 -6.90 -1.56 8.57
C PHE A 35 -8.37 -1.98 8.69
N ALA A 36 -8.89 -2.22 9.89
CA ALA A 36 -10.26 -2.71 10.12
C ALA A 36 -11.36 -1.74 9.65
N MET A 37 -11.02 -0.48 9.38
CA MET A 37 -11.96 0.48 8.78
C MET A 37 -12.16 0.25 7.28
N LEU A 38 -11.27 -0.50 6.63
CA LEU A 38 -11.39 -0.86 5.22
C LEU A 38 -12.43 -1.97 5.06
N GLY A 39 -13.22 -1.90 4.00
CA GLY A 39 -13.93 -3.08 3.50
C GLY A 39 -12.95 -4.16 3.03
N SER A 40 -13.42 -5.40 2.89
CA SER A 40 -12.69 -6.47 2.21
C SER A 40 -13.62 -7.13 1.19
N PRO A 41 -13.29 -7.11 -0.12
CA PRO A 41 -12.09 -6.51 -0.70
C PRO A 41 -12.08 -4.96 -0.69
N PHE A 42 -10.91 -4.35 -0.90
CA PHE A 42 -10.73 -2.90 -1.12
C PHE A 42 -9.83 -2.63 -2.33
N LYS A 43 -9.85 -1.40 -2.87
CA LYS A 43 -8.98 -0.99 -3.97
C LYS A 43 -7.84 -0.11 -3.50
N ALA A 44 -6.68 -0.26 -4.11
CA ALA A 44 -5.50 0.56 -3.85
C ALA A 44 -4.71 0.86 -5.14
N GLN A 45 -3.88 1.90 -5.10
CA GLN A 45 -2.97 2.25 -6.20
C GLN A 45 -1.65 1.48 -6.08
N LEU A 46 -1.25 0.75 -7.12
CA LEU A 46 -0.03 -0.03 -7.17
C LEU A 46 0.90 0.44 -8.30
N GLY A 47 2.19 0.25 -8.11
CA GLY A 47 3.23 0.62 -9.05
C GLY A 47 4.59 0.04 -8.68
N HIS A 48 4.66 -1.30 -8.59
CA HIS A 48 5.86 -2.03 -8.19
C HIS A 48 6.17 -3.22 -9.11
N GLU A 49 7.46 -3.48 -9.30
CA GLU A 49 8.01 -4.69 -9.94
C GLU A 49 8.65 -5.65 -8.92
N ASP A 50 8.92 -5.14 -7.72
CA ASP A 50 9.46 -5.92 -6.62
C ASP A 50 8.33 -6.27 -5.65
N HIS A 51 8.50 -7.38 -4.93
CA HIS A 51 7.63 -7.75 -3.83
C HIS A 51 8.43 -8.36 -2.68
N VAL A 52 7.81 -8.42 -1.51
CA VAL A 52 8.36 -9.16 -0.37
C VAL A 52 8.08 -10.65 -0.58
N GLU A 53 9.13 -11.46 -0.74
CA GLU A 53 9.00 -12.93 -0.88
C GLU A 53 8.92 -13.59 0.50
N ARG A 54 9.65 -13.05 1.49
CA ARG A 54 9.55 -13.50 2.88
C ARG A 54 9.41 -12.31 3.82
N LEU A 55 8.38 -12.36 4.66
CA LEU A 55 8.18 -11.36 5.70
C LEU A 55 9.32 -11.38 6.74
N PRO A 56 9.68 -10.22 7.31
CA PRO A 56 10.54 -10.17 8.50
C PRO A 56 9.94 -10.97 9.66
N PRO A 57 10.76 -11.49 10.60
CA PRO A 57 10.24 -12.08 11.83
C PRO A 57 9.44 -11.05 12.64
N HIS A 58 8.54 -11.53 13.50
CA HIS A 58 7.68 -10.68 14.36
C HIS A 58 6.85 -9.66 13.57
N THR A 59 6.31 -10.13 12.45
CA THR A 59 5.37 -9.34 11.64
C THR A 59 4.08 -10.10 11.43
N THR A 60 3.01 -9.33 11.37
CA THR A 60 1.66 -9.81 11.05
C THR A 60 1.30 -9.35 9.65
N LEU A 61 0.93 -10.30 8.78
CA LEU A 61 0.39 -10.02 7.45
C LEU A 61 -1.01 -9.41 7.59
N LEU A 62 -1.31 -8.37 6.81
CA LEU A 62 -2.57 -7.64 6.87
C LEU A 62 -3.35 -7.74 5.57
N ALA A 63 -2.69 -7.68 4.41
CA ALA A 63 -3.36 -7.73 3.11
C ALA A 63 -2.55 -8.49 2.06
N SER A 64 -3.25 -9.03 1.07
CA SER A 64 -2.71 -9.71 -0.11
C SER A 64 -3.49 -9.34 -1.38
N SER A 65 -2.89 -9.54 -2.56
CA SER A 65 -3.59 -9.54 -3.84
C SER A 65 -3.62 -10.96 -4.43
N ALA A 66 -4.27 -11.14 -5.58
CA ALA A 66 -4.23 -12.40 -6.31
C ALA A 66 -2.82 -12.78 -6.80
N ARG A 67 -1.91 -11.80 -6.96
CA ARG A 67 -0.54 -12.01 -7.48
C ARG A 67 0.54 -11.94 -6.42
N VAL A 68 0.36 -11.10 -5.41
CA VAL A 68 1.37 -10.82 -4.38
C VAL A 68 0.79 -11.07 -3.00
N ALA A 69 1.40 -12.04 -2.30
CA ALA A 69 0.94 -12.48 -0.99
C ALA A 69 1.14 -11.43 0.12
N HIS A 70 2.16 -10.58 0.01
CA HIS A 70 2.58 -9.67 1.06
C HIS A 70 2.34 -8.20 0.67
N GLN A 71 1.09 -7.80 0.52
CA GLN A 71 0.70 -6.43 0.13
C GLN A 71 0.77 -5.43 1.28
N ALA A 72 0.46 -5.87 2.50
CA ALA A 72 0.68 -5.07 3.69
C ALA A 72 0.97 -5.94 4.91
N TYR A 73 1.86 -5.47 5.78
CA TYR A 73 2.16 -6.11 7.05
C TYR A 73 2.53 -5.05 8.09
N ARG A 74 2.48 -5.42 9.37
CA ARG A 74 2.98 -4.61 10.48
C ARG A 74 3.96 -5.36 11.34
N PHE A 75 4.76 -4.64 12.10
CA PHE A 75 5.55 -5.22 13.18
C PHE A 75 4.69 -5.38 14.43
N ASP A 76 4.91 -6.47 15.16
CA ASP A 76 4.06 -6.81 16.31
C ASP A 76 4.30 -5.89 17.51
N ASP A 77 5.56 -5.49 17.69
CA ASP A 77 6.03 -4.73 18.87
C ASP A 77 6.26 -3.23 18.59
N ALA A 78 5.91 -2.74 17.40
CA ALA A 78 6.14 -1.35 17.01
C ALA A 78 5.03 -0.81 16.10
N PRO A 79 4.73 0.51 16.13
CA PRO A 79 3.76 1.14 15.24
C PRO A 79 4.39 1.34 13.83
N ILE A 80 4.85 0.26 13.22
CA ILE A 80 5.49 0.25 11.91
C ILE A 80 4.62 -0.60 10.99
N TYR A 81 4.03 0.07 10.00
CA TYR A 81 3.23 -0.54 8.96
C TYR A 81 3.94 -0.39 7.62
N CYS A 82 3.90 -1.45 6.82
CA CYS A 82 4.50 -1.51 5.50
C CYS A 82 3.41 -1.83 4.49
N THR A 83 3.30 -1.03 3.44
CA THR A 83 2.40 -1.27 2.31
C THR A 83 3.22 -1.36 1.03
N GLN A 84 2.84 -2.28 0.15
CA GLN A 84 3.40 -2.37 -1.19
C GLN A 84 2.63 -1.46 -2.18
N PHE A 85 1.36 -1.19 -1.86
CA PHE A 85 0.53 -0.17 -2.50
C PHE A 85 0.78 1.24 -1.93
N HIS A 86 0.24 2.24 -2.63
CA HIS A 86 0.41 3.66 -2.39
C HIS A 86 -0.84 4.29 -1.77
N PRO A 87 -1.01 4.26 -0.43
CA PRO A 87 -2.12 4.96 0.24
C PRO A 87 -2.02 6.48 0.13
N GLU A 88 -0.88 7.04 -0.27
CA GLU A 88 -0.67 8.47 -0.47
C GLU A 88 -1.15 8.98 -1.84
N LEU A 89 -1.39 8.10 -2.81
CA LEU A 89 -1.75 8.47 -4.17
C LEU A 89 -3.26 8.34 -4.39
N ASP A 90 -3.87 9.39 -4.93
CA ASP A 90 -5.20 9.34 -5.54
C ASP A 90 -5.10 8.97 -7.03
N MET A 91 -6.25 8.88 -7.71
CA MET A 91 -6.29 8.52 -9.13
C MET A 91 -5.47 9.50 -10.00
N ALA A 92 -5.57 10.81 -9.71
CA ALA A 92 -4.89 11.85 -10.46
C ALA A 92 -3.37 11.80 -10.28
N GLY A 93 -2.90 11.57 -9.05
CA GLY A 93 -1.49 11.40 -8.72
C GLY A 93 -0.89 10.17 -9.38
N LEU A 94 -1.62 9.05 -9.39
CA LEU A 94 -1.17 7.86 -10.10
C LEU A 94 -1.11 8.08 -11.62
N TYR A 95 -2.13 8.73 -12.20
CA TYR A 95 -2.13 9.11 -13.62
C TYR A 95 -0.90 9.97 -13.96
N ALA A 96 -0.63 11.02 -13.17
CA ALA A 96 0.50 11.91 -13.39
C ALA A 96 1.84 11.15 -13.35
N ARG A 97 1.98 10.20 -12.41
CA ARG A 97 3.16 9.33 -12.31
C ARG A 97 3.33 8.46 -13.56
N PHE A 98 2.25 7.87 -14.07
CA PHE A 98 2.32 7.03 -15.26
C PHE A 98 2.57 7.84 -16.54
N ALA A 99 1.95 9.02 -16.66
CA ALA A 99 2.11 9.92 -17.79
C ALA A 99 3.55 10.44 -17.95
N ALA A 100 4.34 10.47 -16.87
CA ALA A 100 5.75 10.82 -16.92
C ALA A 100 6.62 9.75 -17.64
N TYR A 101 6.19 8.48 -17.62
CA TYR A 101 6.97 7.35 -18.14
C TYR A 101 6.09 6.29 -18.86
N PRO A 102 5.33 6.67 -19.90
CA PRO A 102 4.28 5.82 -20.46
C PRO A 102 4.82 4.50 -21.03
N ARG A 103 5.93 4.53 -21.79
CA ARG A 103 6.51 3.30 -22.38
C ARG A 103 6.94 2.28 -21.34
N TYR A 104 7.60 2.74 -20.29
CA TYR A 104 8.03 1.87 -19.19
C TYR A 104 6.81 1.26 -18.47
N VAL A 105 5.78 2.06 -18.24
CA VAL A 105 4.54 1.59 -17.63
C VAL A 105 3.83 0.55 -18.52
N GLU A 106 3.81 0.74 -19.83
CA GLU A 106 3.24 -0.23 -20.78
C GLU A 106 4.00 -1.56 -20.76
N GLU A 107 5.33 -1.50 -20.75
CA GLU A 107 6.19 -2.68 -20.67
C GLU A 107 5.93 -3.48 -19.38
N VAL A 108 5.83 -2.79 -18.24
CA VAL A 108 5.60 -3.44 -16.94
C VAL A 108 4.17 -3.94 -16.79
N ALA A 109 3.18 -3.16 -17.23
CA ALA A 109 1.76 -3.52 -17.11
C ALA A 109 1.34 -4.58 -18.14
N GLY A 110 2.11 -4.79 -19.22
CA GLY A 110 1.75 -5.68 -20.31
C GLY A 110 0.50 -5.24 -21.07
N THR A 111 0.17 -3.94 -21.05
CA THR A 111 -1.00 -3.35 -21.70
C THR A 111 -0.72 -1.92 -22.12
N SER A 112 -1.52 -1.35 -23.02
CA SER A 112 -1.31 0.02 -23.47
C SER A 112 -1.62 1.03 -22.37
N PHE A 113 -0.98 2.19 -22.43
CA PHE A 113 -1.16 3.28 -21.47
C PHE A 113 -2.62 3.73 -21.43
N GLU A 114 -3.26 3.81 -22.59
CA GLU A 114 -4.68 4.17 -22.70
C GLU A 114 -5.59 3.17 -21.96
N VAL A 115 -5.37 1.86 -22.15
CA VAL A 115 -6.14 0.82 -21.46
C VAL A 115 -5.89 0.89 -19.96
N LEU A 116 -4.65 1.09 -19.53
CA LEU A 116 -4.30 1.21 -18.11
C LEU A 116 -5.00 2.41 -17.47
N VAL A 117 -4.92 3.58 -18.09
CA VAL A 117 -5.52 4.83 -17.60
C VAL A 117 -7.04 4.70 -17.50
N SER A 118 -7.68 4.07 -18.49
CA SER A 118 -9.14 3.88 -18.50
C SER A 118 -9.66 3.03 -17.32
N ARG A 119 -8.76 2.28 -16.66
CA ARG A 119 -9.09 1.39 -15.52
C ARG A 119 -8.76 2.00 -14.17
N LEU A 120 -8.12 3.17 -14.13
CA LEU A 120 -7.84 3.84 -12.88
C LEU A 120 -9.14 4.24 -12.19
N ALA A 121 -9.15 4.13 -10.86
CA ALA A 121 -10.27 4.56 -10.04
C ALA A 121 -9.75 5.22 -8.77
N GLU A 122 -10.59 6.05 -8.16
CA GLU A 122 -10.31 6.59 -6.83
C GLU A 122 -10.27 5.48 -5.78
N THR A 123 -9.43 5.66 -4.77
CA THR A 123 -9.18 4.68 -3.70
C THR A 123 -9.32 5.32 -2.30
N PRO A 124 -10.45 5.98 -2.01
CA PRO A 124 -10.60 6.79 -0.80
C PRO A 124 -10.39 5.98 0.49
N ASP A 125 -10.76 4.71 0.49
CA ASP A 125 -10.56 3.81 1.63
C ASP A 125 -9.07 3.61 1.92
N ALA A 126 -8.26 3.26 0.89
CA ALA A 126 -6.82 3.14 1.04
C ALA A 126 -6.17 4.48 1.42
N ASN A 127 -6.67 5.61 0.88
CA ASN A 127 -6.15 6.93 1.19
C ASN A 127 -6.40 7.36 2.64
N ALA A 128 -7.42 6.80 3.30
CA ALA A 128 -7.70 7.08 4.71
C ALA A 128 -6.66 6.46 5.67
N LEU A 129 -5.87 5.48 5.23
CA LEU A 129 -4.93 4.74 6.09
C LEU A 129 -3.87 5.64 6.73
N ILE A 130 -3.31 6.60 5.98
CA ILE A 130 -2.26 7.49 6.52
C ILE A 130 -2.82 8.35 7.65
N ARG A 131 -4.01 8.94 7.45
CA ARG A 131 -4.71 9.69 8.50
C ARG A 131 -5.00 8.78 9.69
N ARG A 132 -5.53 7.59 9.45
CA ARG A 132 -5.90 6.64 10.50
C ARG A 132 -4.70 6.21 11.34
N PHE A 133 -3.58 5.91 10.70
CA PHE A 133 -2.32 5.62 11.36
C PHE A 133 -1.87 6.80 12.24
N ALA A 134 -1.91 8.03 11.70
CA ALA A 134 -1.52 9.22 12.45
C ALA A 134 -2.40 9.45 13.68
N GLU A 135 -3.72 9.29 13.55
CA GLU A 135 -4.67 9.43 14.68
C GLU A 135 -4.41 8.45 15.81
N LEU A 136 -3.98 7.22 15.49
CA LEU A 136 -3.76 6.17 16.47
C LEU A 136 -2.37 6.22 17.12
N HIS A 137 -1.35 6.66 16.38
CA HIS A 137 0.05 6.51 16.82
C HIS A 137 0.82 7.83 16.96
N VAL A 138 0.36 8.92 16.37
CA VAL A 138 1.02 10.23 16.48
C VAL A 138 0.36 11.02 17.61
N ARG A 139 1.06 11.13 18.75
CA ARG A 139 0.61 12.00 19.84
C ARG A 139 0.55 13.44 19.34
N ARG A 140 -0.60 14.11 19.50
CA ARG A 140 -0.63 15.57 19.36
C ARG A 140 0.29 16.15 20.44
N PRO A 141 1.21 17.09 20.10
CA PRO A 141 1.94 17.80 21.13
C PRO A 141 0.93 18.46 22.07
N ALA A 142 1.14 18.32 23.39
CA ALA A 142 0.34 19.01 24.39
C ALA A 142 0.31 20.51 24.01
N GLY A 143 -0.90 21.07 23.92
CA GLY A 143 -1.09 22.46 23.51
C GLY A 143 -0.15 23.37 24.30
N ARG A 144 0.60 24.22 23.59
CA ARG A 144 1.44 25.24 24.21
C ARG A 144 0.51 26.09 25.10
N PRO A 145 0.80 26.28 26.40
CA PRO A 145 -0.03 27.15 27.23
C PRO A 145 -0.06 28.54 26.59
N THR A 146 -1.25 29.11 26.46
CA THR A 146 -1.43 30.52 26.06
C THR A 146 -0.70 31.41 27.07
N PRO A 147 0.22 32.28 26.63
CA PRO A 147 0.84 33.25 27.53
C PRO A 147 -0.21 34.25 28.04
N PRO A 148 0.03 34.84 29.22
CA PRO A 148 -0.92 35.72 29.91
C PRO A 148 -1.27 36.99 29.12
#